data_AF-A0A1B6JMS7-F1
#
_entry.id   AF-A0A1B6JMS7-F1
#
_cell.length_a   1.000
_cell.length_b   1.000
_cell.length_c   1.000
_cell.angle_alpha   90.00
_cell.angle_beta   90.00
_cell.angle_gamma   90.00
#
_symmetry.space_group_name_H-M   'P 1'
#
loop_
_entity.id
_entity.type
_entity.pdbx_description
1 polymer ?
#
loop_
_entity_poly.entity_id
_entity_poly.type
_entity_poly.pdbx_seq_one_letter_code
_entity_poly.pdbx_strand_id
1 'polypeptide(L)'
;QNKNHTLVRMMMYLCEIKRFDEVKLVFPVRGHSFMPNDRDFGIVRRKLGREERYYDLAEVEALILGSSKIAGKFSVIKMNFDDFIDFTAWWPEFYKKTSLSDDSYGRDV
;
A
#
# COMPACT_ATOMS: atom_id res chain seq x y z
N GLN A 1 -2.85 -16.58 -2.50
CA GLN A 1 -2.84 -15.18 -2.98
C GLN A 1 -2.74 -14.28 -1.76
N ASN A 2 -1.95 -13.20 -1.83
CA ASN A 2 -1.80 -12.25 -0.73
C ASN A 2 -3.17 -11.66 -0.37
N LYS A 3 -3.79 -12.16 0.70
CA LYS A 3 -5.10 -11.69 1.21
C LYS A 3 -4.88 -10.39 1.99
N ASN A 4 -4.35 -9.37 1.31
CA ASN A 4 -4.13 -8.07 1.94
C ASN A 4 -5.48 -7.38 2.15
N HIS A 5 -6.12 -7.70 3.28
CA HIS A 5 -7.41 -7.13 3.67
C HIS A 5 -7.35 -5.60 3.75
N THR A 6 -6.21 -5.02 4.14
CA THR A 6 -6.03 -3.56 4.18
C THR A 6 -6.21 -2.93 2.79
N LEU A 7 -5.69 -3.57 1.74
CA LEU A 7 -5.84 -3.09 0.36
C LEU A 7 -7.30 -3.10 -0.09
N VAL A 8 -8.03 -4.16 0.24
CA VAL A 8 -9.47 -4.26 -0.07
C VAL A 8 -10.26 -3.20 0.69
N ARG A 9 -9.97 -3.03 1.99
CA ARG A 9 -10.61 -1.99 2.81
C ARG A 9 -10.33 -0.59 2.28
N MET A 10 -9.09 -0.31 1.86
CA MET A 10 -8.73 0.95 1.21
C MET A 10 -9.55 1.19 -0.06
N MET A 11 -9.72 0.18 -0.92
CA MET A 11 -10.54 0.32 -2.13
C MET A 11 -12.00 0.65 -1.80
N MET A 12 -12.57 -0.03 -0.81
CA MET A 12 -13.93 0.23 -0.35
C MET A 12 -14.07 1.64 0.24
N TYR A 13 -13.10 2.07 1.04
CA TYR A 13 -13.04 3.43 1.58
C TYR A 13 -13.10 4.48 0.49
N LEU A 14 -12.34 4.30 -0.60
CA LEU A 14 -12.32 5.24 -1.71
C LEU A 14 -13.68 5.34 -2.42
N CYS A 15 -14.46 4.26 -2.45
CA CYS A 15 -15.85 4.31 -2.92
C CYS A 15 -16.79 4.99 -1.92
N GLU A 16 -16.61 4.78 -0.62
CA GLU A 16 -17.45 5.39 0.41
C GLU A 16 -17.29 6.91 0.46
N ILE A 17 -16.05 7.42 0.35
CA ILE A 17 -15.80 8.87 0.26
C ILE A 17 -16.16 9.48 -1.11
N LYS A 18 -16.81 8.70 -1.99
CA LYS A 18 -17.21 9.10 -3.34
C LYS A 18 -16.05 9.62 -4.21
N ARG A 19 -14.84 9.13 -3.95
CA ARG A 19 -13.69 9.40 -4.83
C ARG A 19 -13.75 8.55 -6.10
N PHE A 20 -14.33 7.35 -6.00
CA PHE A 20 -14.63 6.49 -7.14
C PHE A 20 -16.05 5.92 -7.00
N ASP A 21 -16.69 5.60 -8.12
CA ASP A 21 -17.98 4.90 -8.13
C ASP A 21 -17.80 3.39 -8.02
N GLU A 22 -16.75 2.85 -8.65
CA GLU A 22 -16.43 1.42 -8.70
C GLU A 22 -14.91 1.21 -8.74
N VAL A 23 -14.42 0.16 -8.06
CA VAL A 23 -13.01 -0.28 -8.15
C VAL A 23 -12.95 -1.72 -8.63
N LYS A 24 -12.31 -1.96 -9.78
CA LYS A 24 -12.09 -3.30 -10.35
C LYS A 24 -10.70 -3.81 -10.02
N LEU A 25 -10.62 -4.83 -9.15
CA LEU A 25 -9.35 -5.46 -8.77
C LEU A 25 -9.05 -6.66 -9.69
N VAL A 26 -8.04 -6.53 -10.55
CA VAL A 26 -7.54 -7.62 -11.41
C VAL A 26 -6.28 -8.22 -10.79
N PHE A 27 -6.28 -9.53 -10.58
CA PHE A 27 -5.09 -10.23 -10.12
C PHE A 27 -4.26 -10.71 -11.30
N PRO A 28 -2.99 -10.30 -11.42
CA PRO A 28 -2.14 -10.71 -12.52
C PRO A 28 -1.83 -12.22 -12.44
N VAL A 29 -1.72 -12.84 -13.61
CA VAL A 29 -1.21 -14.21 -13.75
C VAL A 29 0.27 -14.23 -13.36
N ARG A 30 0.73 -15.32 -12.72
CA ARG A 30 2.12 -15.48 -12.26
C ARG A 30 3.09 -15.33 -13.44
N GLY A 31 4.11 -14.48 -13.33
CA GLY A 31 5.16 -14.32 -14.36
C GLY A 31 5.52 -12.87 -14.76
N HIS A 32 4.81 -11.86 -14.26
CA HIS A 32 5.03 -10.45 -14.63
C HIS A 32 5.83 -9.61 -13.61
N SER A 33 6.62 -10.24 -12.74
CA SER A 33 7.29 -9.62 -11.58
C SER A 33 8.60 -8.85 -11.89
N PHE A 34 8.69 -8.19 -13.04
CA PHE A 34 9.81 -7.32 -13.40
C PHE A 34 9.32 -6.01 -13.99
N MET A 35 8.37 -5.37 -13.30
CA MET A 35 7.84 -4.10 -13.77
C MET A 35 8.92 -3.02 -13.65
N PRO A 36 8.87 -1.96 -14.48
CA PRO A 36 9.78 -0.83 -14.37
C PRO A 36 9.87 -0.25 -12.94
N ASN A 37 8.77 -0.28 -12.19
CA ASN A 37 8.71 0.16 -10.79
C ASN A 37 9.64 -0.69 -9.87
N ASP A 38 9.74 -2.00 -10.10
CA ASP A 38 10.61 -2.88 -9.31
C ASP A 38 12.09 -2.52 -9.50
N ARG A 39 12.44 -2.04 -10.70
CA ARG A 39 13.80 -1.56 -11.00
C ARG A 39 14.14 -0.32 -10.18
N ASP A 40 13.19 0.60 -10.03
CA ASP A 40 13.40 1.84 -9.27
C ASP A 40 13.56 1.54 -7.78
N PHE A 41 12.74 0.65 -7.22
CA PHE A 41 12.96 0.14 -5.87
C PHE A 41 14.32 -0.55 -5.72
N GLY A 42 14.77 -1.30 -6.72
CA GLY A 42 16.09 -1.93 -6.73
C GLY A 42 17.26 -0.94 -6.77
N ILE A 43 17.10 0.22 -7.40
CA ILE A 43 18.10 1.30 -7.39
C ILE A 43 18.22 1.89 -5.98
N VAL A 44 17.08 2.29 -5.40
CA VAL A 44 17.02 2.87 -4.04
C VAL A 44 17.57 1.88 -3.02
N ARG A 45 17.10 0.62 -3.03
CA ARG A 45 17.56 -0.43 -2.10
C ARG A 45 19.06 -0.69 -2.18
N ARG A 46 19.65 -0.66 -3.38
CA ARG A 46 21.10 -0.83 -3.53
C ARG A 46 21.90 0.33 -2.95
N LYS A 47 21.35 1.54 -2.96
CA LYS A 47 22.01 2.71 -2.36
C LYS A 47 21.88 2.66 -0.84
N LEU A 48 20.68 2.38 -0.33
CA LEU A 48 20.40 2.21 1.08
C LEU A 48 21.21 1.05 1.70
N GLY A 49 21.23 -0.11 1.06
CA GLY A 49 21.95 -1.29 1.58
C GLY A 49 23.49 -1.17 1.65
N ARG A 50 24.07 -0.04 1.21
CA ARG A 50 25.49 0.26 1.40
C ARG A 50 25.77 0.99 2.71
N GLU A 51 24.75 1.62 3.28
CA GLU A 51 24.86 2.30 4.57
C GLU A 51 24.63 1.28 5.69
N GLU A 52 25.56 1.20 6.63
CA GLU A 52 25.47 0.26 7.75
C GLU A 52 24.37 0.68 8.75
N ARG A 53 24.20 1.99 8.95
CA ARG A 53 23.25 2.58 9.91
C ARG A 53 22.71 3.91 9.40
N TYR A 54 21.51 4.24 9.86
CA TYR A 54 20.89 5.55 9.68
C TYR A 54 20.69 6.19 11.04
N TYR A 55 21.08 7.45 11.19
CA TYR A 55 20.95 8.20 12.43
C TYR A 55 19.81 9.22 12.36
N ASP A 56 19.50 9.71 11.17
CA ASP A 56 18.40 10.65 10.93
C ASP A 56 17.61 10.33 9.65
N LEU A 57 16.34 10.71 9.63
CA LEU A 57 15.46 10.59 8.46
C LEU A 57 15.93 11.46 7.29
N ALA A 58 16.59 12.59 7.57
CA ALA A 58 17.17 13.43 6.53
C ALA A 58 18.26 12.72 5.72
N GLU A 59 19.02 11.81 6.35
CA GLU A 59 20.04 11.00 5.66
C GLU A 59 19.38 10.03 4.68
N VAL A 60 18.31 9.36 5.10
CA VAL A 60 17.52 8.46 4.26
C VAL A 60 16.90 9.21 3.08
N GLU A 61 16.35 10.40 3.32
CA GLU A 61 15.82 11.29 2.29
C GLU A 61 16.89 11.64 1.26
N ALA A 62 18.06 12.10 1.69
CA ALA A 62 19.16 12.44 0.81
C ALA A 62 19.64 11.23 -0.02
N LEU A 63 19.66 10.03 0.56
CA LEU A 63 20.04 8.80 -0.14
C LEU A 63 19.02 8.41 -1.20
N ILE A 64 17.72 8.56 -0.93
CA ILE A 64 16.65 8.27 -1.90
C ILE A 64 16.76 9.26 -3.07
N LEU A 65 16.83 10.56 -2.77
CA LEU A 65 16.92 11.61 -3.79
C LEU A 65 18.20 11.46 -4.64
N GLY A 66 19.32 11.07 -4.01
CA GLY A 66 20.61 10.83 -4.67
C GLY A 66 20.80 9.42 -5.24
N SER A 67 19.81 8.53 -5.18
CA SER A 67 19.94 7.15 -5.64
C SER A 67 19.96 7.01 -7.18
N SER A 68 19.44 8.02 -7.89
CA SER A 68 19.36 8.05 -9.36
C SER A 68 20.32 9.07 -9.95
N LYS A 69 20.89 8.75 -11.12
CA LYS A 69 21.65 9.71 -11.94
C LYS A 69 20.77 10.73 -12.65
N ILE A 70 19.49 10.40 -12.85
CA ILE A 70 18.50 11.30 -13.42
C ILE A 70 18.03 12.22 -12.30
N ALA A 71 18.35 13.51 -12.42
CA ALA A 71 17.94 14.54 -11.47
C ALA A 71 16.41 14.64 -11.41
N GLY A 72 15.85 14.81 -10.21
CA GLY A 72 14.41 14.92 -10.01
C GLY A 72 13.61 13.65 -10.27
N LYS A 73 14.27 12.49 -10.47
CA LYS A 73 13.56 11.22 -10.69
C LYS A 73 12.73 10.79 -9.48
N PHE A 74 13.22 11.06 -8.28
CA PHE A 74 12.55 10.71 -7.03
C PHE A 74 12.19 11.98 -6.26
N SER A 75 11.04 11.93 -5.60
CA SER A 75 10.56 12.91 -4.64
C SER A 75 10.28 12.21 -3.31
N VAL A 76 10.66 12.83 -2.21
CA VAL A 76 10.37 12.34 -0.86
C VAL A 76 9.34 13.26 -0.23
N ILE A 77 8.28 12.67 0.32
CA ILE A 77 7.24 13.37 1.06
C ILE A 77 7.32 12.88 2.50
N LYS A 78 7.52 13.81 3.44
CA LYS A 78 7.49 13.50 4.87
C LYS A 78 6.03 13.39 5.29
N MET A 79 5.67 12.22 5.81
CA MET A 79 4.32 11.93 6.27
C MET A 79 4.29 11.93 7.79
N ASN A 80 3.24 12.51 8.36
CA ASN A 80 2.92 12.47 9.78
C ASN A 80 1.86 11.39 10.04
N PHE A 81 1.61 11.07 11.32
CA PHE A 81 0.59 10.09 11.70
C PHE A 81 -0.80 10.43 11.14
N ASP A 82 -1.14 11.71 11.06
CA ASP A 82 -2.43 12.18 10.56
C ASP A 82 -2.63 11.95 9.06
N ASP A 83 -1.55 11.69 8.30
CA ASP A 83 -1.63 11.37 6.88
C ASP A 83 -1.99 9.90 6.64
N PHE A 84 -2.01 9.06 7.69
CA PHE A 84 -2.35 7.65 7.60
C PHE A 84 -3.77 7.38 8.09
N ILE A 85 -4.52 6.62 7.30
CA ILE A 85 -5.88 6.20 7.66
C ILE A 85 -5.82 4.79 8.26
N ASP A 86 -6.35 4.63 9.47
CA ASP A 86 -6.54 3.31 10.08
C ASP A 86 -7.78 2.63 9.50
N PHE A 87 -7.57 1.85 8.43
CA PHE A 87 -8.63 1.06 7.80
C PHE A 87 -9.18 -0.05 8.69
N THR A 88 -8.51 -0.42 9.79
CA THR A 88 -9.04 -1.41 10.75
C THR A 88 -10.04 -0.76 11.70
N ALA A 89 -9.77 0.46 12.15
CA ALA A 89 -10.69 1.24 12.97
C ALA A 89 -11.87 1.79 12.16
N TRP A 90 -11.63 2.22 10.91
CA TRP A 90 -12.68 2.74 10.01
C TRP A 90 -13.70 1.67 9.60
N TRP A 91 -13.24 0.44 9.32
CA TRP A 91 -14.08 -0.59 8.72
C TRP A 91 -15.39 -0.91 9.48
N PRO A 92 -15.37 -1.10 10.82
CA PRO A 92 -16.59 -1.37 11.60
C PRO A 92 -17.64 -0.25 11.58
N GLU A 93 -17.27 0.99 11.22
CA GLU A 93 -18.22 2.11 11.15
C GLU A 93 -19.23 1.91 10.01
N PHE A 94 -18.80 1.30 8.90
CA PHE A 94 -19.59 1.15 7.69
C PHE A 94 -19.98 -0.30 7.40
N TYR A 95 -19.18 -1.28 7.86
CA TYR A 95 -19.34 -2.68 7.48
C TYR A 95 -19.34 -3.61 8.68
N LYS A 96 -20.21 -4.64 8.64
CA LYS A 96 -20.23 -5.69 9.67
C LYS A 96 -18.99 -6.57 9.56
N LYS A 97 -18.36 -6.87 10.70
CA LYS A 97 -17.19 -7.76 10.79
C LYS A 97 -17.49 -9.20 10.33
N THR A 98 -18.72 -9.64 10.54
CA THR A 98 -19.24 -10.94 10.15
C THR A 98 -20.62 -10.74 9.53
N SER A 99 -20.75 -11.13 8.27
CA SER A 99 -22.02 -11.39 7.61
C SER A 99 -22.15 -12.90 7.47
N LEU A 100 -23.26 -13.48 7.94
CA LEU A 100 -23.64 -14.82 7.51
C LEU A 100 -23.70 -14.79 5.99
N SER A 101 -23.02 -15.72 5.31
CA SER A 101 -23.26 -15.88 3.88
C SER A 101 -24.70 -16.35 3.70
N ASP A 102 -25.31 -16.02 2.55
CA ASP A 102 -26.64 -16.53 2.21
C ASP A 102 -26.69 -18.06 2.29
N ASP A 103 -25.58 -18.73 1.95
CA ASP A 103 -25.42 -20.19 2.05
C ASP A 103 -25.47 -20.72 3.50
N SER A 104 -25.17 -19.89 4.49
CA SER A 104 -25.10 -20.26 5.91
C SER A 104 -26.24 -19.68 6.74
N TYR A 105 -27.06 -18.81 6.15
CA TYR A 105 -28.19 -18.17 6.82
C TYR A 105 -29.27 -19.21 7.14
N GLY A 106 -29.60 -19.39 8.43
CA GLY A 106 -30.63 -20.33 8.87
C GLY A 106 -30.21 -21.80 8.97
N ARG A 107 -28.91 -22.11 8.85
CA ARG A 107 -28.38 -23.43 9.22
C ARG A 107 -27.85 -23.36 10.64
N ASP A 108 -28.44 -24.13 11.55
CA ASP A 108 -27.86 -24.36 12.87
C ASP A 108 -26.54 -25.11 12.68
N VAL A 109 -25.43 -24.48 13.08
CA VAL A 109 -24.14 -25.15 13.29
C VAL A 109 -23.95 -25.30 14.79
#